data_AF-A0AAN5CLE2-F1
#
_entry.id   AF-A0AAN5CLE2-F1
#
_cell.length_a   1.000
_cell.length_b   1.000
_cell.length_c   1.000
_cell.angle_alpha   90.00
_cell.angle_beta   90.00
_cell.angle_gamma   90.00
#
_symmetry.space_group_name_H-M   'P 1'
#
loop_
_entity.id
_entity.type
_entity.pdbx_description
1 polymer ?
#
loop_
_entity_poly.entity_id
_entity_poly.type
_entity_poly.pdbx_seq_one_letter_code
_entity_poly.pdbx_strand_id
1 'polypeptide(L)'
;SYCWNETPAVAHDWSLILFGIVPFRIILTLCVFFMFWSRKPVGSRVVSEPGVSELLFQLDTIFCAFFGIALMAFPRWILEEQMGGTVDASHEHICRVIGLYFLTSVCFGVNSVHWTSVDDRRAVVESRAIALVGIMLVEHLSPLPFWNSSWQIGSTLFTVWTAMSTVHLLMHPMSSFRSHKANDEASKSQEIHLRAG
;
A
#
# COMPACT_ATOMS: atom_id res chain seq x y z
N SER A 1 5.46 -32.17 33.94
CA SER A 1 6.63 -31.29 33.82
C SER A 1 6.56 -30.54 32.52
N TYR A 2 6.26 -29.25 32.56
CA TYR A 2 6.33 -28.38 31.39
C TYR A 2 7.81 -28.09 31.13
N CYS A 3 8.34 -28.62 30.04
CA CYS A 3 9.69 -28.32 29.58
C CYS A 3 9.66 -26.88 29.05
N TRP A 4 10.18 -25.94 29.82
CA TRP A 4 10.61 -24.65 29.30
C TRP A 4 11.77 -24.95 28.35
N ASN A 5 11.46 -25.14 27.06
CA ASN A 5 12.50 -25.09 26.06
C ASN A 5 13.07 -23.68 26.10
N GLU A 6 14.37 -23.62 26.38
CA GLU A 6 15.20 -22.45 26.33
C GLU A 6 14.83 -21.60 25.11
N THR A 7 14.51 -20.32 25.33
CA THR A 7 14.56 -19.31 24.27
C THR A 7 15.89 -19.48 23.55
N PRO A 8 15.93 -19.79 22.24
CA PRO A 8 17.20 -19.76 21.54
C PRO A 8 17.75 -18.35 21.72
N ALA A 9 18.89 -18.28 22.40
CA ALA A 9 19.63 -17.05 22.61
C ALA A 9 19.65 -16.32 21.27
N VAL A 10 19.21 -15.05 21.26
CA VAL A 10 19.22 -14.13 20.12
C VAL A 10 20.55 -14.34 19.42
N ALA A 11 20.53 -15.17 18.37
CA ALA A 11 21.73 -15.59 17.71
C ALA A 11 22.33 -14.31 17.15
N HIS A 12 23.62 -14.16 17.37
CA HIS A 12 24.44 -13.14 16.73
C HIS A 12 24.57 -13.49 15.23
N ASP A 13 23.43 -13.61 14.55
CA ASP A 13 23.30 -14.10 13.19
C ASP A 13 23.55 -12.92 12.25
N TRP A 14 24.82 -12.80 11.85
CA TRP A 14 25.27 -11.87 10.82
C TRP A 14 24.43 -11.94 9.53
N SER A 15 23.73 -13.06 9.29
CA SER A 15 22.75 -13.23 8.23
C SER A 15 21.55 -12.29 8.34
N LEU A 16 21.01 -12.03 9.53
CA LEU A 16 19.90 -11.07 9.73
C LEU A 16 20.34 -9.62 9.44
N ILE A 17 21.56 -9.28 9.82
CA ILE A 17 22.16 -7.96 9.53
C ILE A 17 22.43 -7.80 8.02
N LEU A 18 23.01 -8.81 7.38
CA LEU A 18 23.32 -8.78 5.94
C LEU A 18 22.05 -8.84 5.05
N PHE A 19 21.03 -9.62 5.42
CA PHE A 19 19.81 -9.75 4.62
C PHE A 19 18.69 -8.78 5.01
N GLY A 20 18.79 -8.10 6.15
CA GLY A 20 17.81 -7.10 6.59
C GLY A 20 18.34 -5.67 6.46
N ILE A 21 19.45 -5.37 7.13
CA ILE A 21 19.96 -4.00 7.26
C ILE A 21 20.60 -3.51 5.97
N VAL A 22 21.36 -4.37 5.26
CA VAL A 22 22.00 -3.98 4.00
C VAL A 22 20.99 -3.69 2.89
N PRO A 23 20.01 -4.56 2.56
CA PRO A 23 19.01 -4.23 1.57
C PRO A 23 18.11 -3.08 2.04
N PHE A 24 17.74 -2.99 3.32
CA PHE A 24 17.04 -1.82 3.84
C PHE A 24 17.82 -0.52 3.59
N ARG A 25 19.12 -0.49 3.88
CA ARG A 25 19.99 0.66 3.59
C ARG A 25 20.11 0.92 2.11
N ILE A 26 20.29 -0.09 1.26
CA ILE A 26 20.37 0.08 -0.20
C ILE A 26 19.05 0.64 -0.74
N ILE A 27 17.91 0.05 -0.37
CA ILE A 27 16.57 0.50 -0.77
C ILE A 27 16.31 1.92 -0.28
N LEU A 28 16.58 2.23 0.99
CA LEU A 28 16.45 3.58 1.54
C LEU A 28 17.34 4.58 0.79
N THR A 29 18.59 4.20 0.49
CA THR A 29 19.53 5.05 -0.25
C THR A 29 19.07 5.22 -1.69
N LEU A 30 18.50 4.20 -2.33
CA LEU A 30 17.91 4.28 -3.67
C LEU A 30 16.63 5.13 -3.69
N CYS A 31 15.75 5.01 -2.69
CA CYS A 31 14.56 5.84 -2.52
C CYS A 31 14.96 7.31 -2.34
N VAL A 32 15.91 7.58 -1.44
CA VAL A 32 16.45 8.92 -1.19
C VAL A 32 17.17 9.47 -2.42
N PHE A 33 18.02 8.67 -3.05
CA PHE A 33 18.70 9.02 -4.30
C PHE A 33 17.69 9.31 -5.41
N PHE A 34 16.63 8.51 -5.57
CA PHE A 34 15.58 8.75 -6.56
C PHE A 34 14.80 10.04 -6.28
N MET A 35 14.52 10.35 -5.00
CA MET A 35 13.93 11.64 -4.59
C MET A 35 14.84 12.84 -4.89
N PHE A 36 16.16 12.71 -4.73
CA PHE A 36 17.10 13.78 -5.03
C PHE A 36 17.47 13.87 -6.52
N TRP A 37 17.43 12.75 -7.23
CA TRP A 37 17.72 12.62 -8.66
C TRP A 37 16.56 13.11 -9.53
N SER A 38 15.33 13.05 -9.03
CA SER A 38 14.14 13.59 -9.69
C SER A 38 14.10 15.13 -9.68
N ARG A 39 15.24 15.81 -9.93
CA ARG A 39 15.40 17.25 -10.26
C ARG A 39 14.65 17.66 -11.55
N LYS A 40 13.51 17.04 -11.86
CA LYS A 40 12.66 17.42 -12.97
C LYS A 40 11.93 18.72 -12.60
N PRO A 41 11.79 19.67 -13.55
CA PRO A 41 10.99 20.87 -13.33
C PRO A 41 9.56 20.44 -13.01
N VAL A 42 9.10 20.91 -11.85
CA VAL A 42 7.78 20.69 -11.27
C VAL A 42 6.70 20.87 -12.33
N GLY A 43 5.79 19.90 -12.43
CA GLY A 43 4.62 19.96 -13.31
C GLY A 43 4.00 21.34 -13.22
N SER A 44 3.97 22.05 -14.34
CA SER A 44 3.68 23.48 -14.43
C SER A 44 2.23 23.85 -14.08
N ARG A 45 1.42 22.89 -13.62
CA ARG A 45 0.08 23.08 -13.06
C ARG A 45 -0.18 22.00 -12.01
N VAL A 46 -0.17 22.39 -10.74
CA VAL A 46 -0.80 21.62 -9.66
C VAL A 46 -2.28 21.56 -10.02
N VAL A 47 -2.78 20.37 -10.35
CA VAL A 47 -4.23 20.17 -10.45
C VAL A 47 -4.77 20.38 -9.03
N SER A 48 -5.51 21.47 -8.83
CA SER A 48 -6.08 21.82 -7.53
C SER A 48 -7.20 20.83 -7.21
N GLU A 49 -6.86 19.74 -6.51
CA GLU A 49 -7.85 18.85 -5.94
C GLU A 49 -8.54 19.48 -4.72
N PRO A 50 -9.75 19.03 -4.37
CA PRO A 50 -10.36 19.37 -3.09
C PRO A 50 -9.41 18.99 -1.94
N GLY A 51 -9.24 19.85 -0.94
CA GLY A 51 -8.27 19.66 0.13
C GLY A 51 -8.38 18.33 0.89
N VAL A 52 -9.58 17.72 0.91
CA VAL A 52 -9.82 16.40 1.52
C VAL A 52 -9.15 15.26 0.73
N SER A 53 -9.13 15.32 -0.60
CA SER A 53 -8.49 14.30 -1.44
C SER A 53 -6.97 14.32 -1.31
N GLU A 54 -6.40 15.52 -1.35
CA GLU A 54 -4.96 15.71 -1.16
C GLU A 54 -4.54 15.25 0.26
N LEU A 55 -5.34 15.56 1.29
CA LEU A 55 -5.10 15.06 2.65
C LEU A 55 -5.13 13.53 2.71
N LEU A 56 -6.13 12.88 2.12
CA LEU A 56 -6.25 11.42 2.10
C LEU A 56 -5.09 10.76 1.36
N PHE A 57 -4.65 11.34 0.23
CA PHE A 57 -3.50 10.87 -0.53
C PHE A 57 -2.18 10.98 0.27
N GLN A 58 -1.98 12.10 0.98
CA GLN A 58 -0.81 12.30 1.82
C GLN A 58 -0.81 11.34 3.02
N LEU A 59 -1.94 11.17 3.70
CA LEU A 59 -2.09 10.20 4.79
C LEU A 59 -1.83 8.77 4.31
N ASP A 60 -2.41 8.35 3.19
CA ASP A 60 -2.17 7.04 2.57
C ASP A 60 -0.67 6.83 2.28
N THR A 61 0.02 7.85 1.76
CA THR A 61 1.46 7.79 1.48
C THR A 61 2.31 7.73 2.74
N ILE A 62 1.90 8.42 3.81
CA ILE A 62 2.57 8.36 5.12
C ILE A 62 2.40 6.98 5.76
N PHE A 63 1.18 6.44 5.80
CA PHE A 63 0.91 5.10 6.31
C PHE A 63 1.68 4.04 5.53
N CYS A 64 1.73 4.17 4.20
CA CYS A 64 2.50 3.33 3.32
C CYS A 64 4.00 3.34 3.66
N ALA A 65 4.57 4.51 3.92
CA ALA A 65 5.97 4.63 4.33
C ALA A 65 6.23 3.96 5.68
N PHE A 66 5.43 4.29 6.70
CA PHE A 66 5.60 3.69 8.04
C PHE A 66 5.44 2.18 8.01
N PHE A 67 4.41 1.69 7.33
CA PHE A 67 4.14 0.26 7.24
C PHE A 67 5.23 -0.47 6.45
N GLY A 68 5.65 0.09 5.31
CA GLY A 68 6.76 -0.46 4.51
C GLY A 68 8.08 -0.53 5.28
N ILE A 69 8.42 0.51 6.06
CA ILE A 69 9.59 0.51 6.95
C ILE A 69 9.44 -0.56 8.04
N ALA A 70 8.28 -0.64 8.69
CA ALA A 70 8.03 -1.57 9.78
C ALA A 70 8.19 -3.03 9.33
N LEU A 71 7.60 -3.40 8.18
CA LEU A 71 7.72 -4.74 7.60
C LEU A 71 9.17 -5.06 7.17
N MET A 72 9.94 -4.05 6.74
CA MET A 72 11.35 -4.26 6.37
C MET A 72 12.26 -4.42 7.58
N ALA A 73 12.04 -3.62 8.64
CA ALA A 73 12.91 -3.57 9.81
C ALA A 73 12.59 -4.66 10.84
N PHE A 74 11.30 -4.96 11.06
CA PHE A 74 10.83 -5.85 12.12
C PHE A 74 9.80 -6.88 11.63
N PRO A 75 10.04 -7.61 10.52
CA PRO A 75 9.05 -8.53 9.94
C PRO A 75 8.64 -9.62 10.92
N ARG A 76 9.62 -10.21 11.61
CA ARG A 76 9.39 -11.32 12.54
C ARG A 76 8.53 -10.91 13.73
N TRP A 77 8.85 -9.78 14.36
CA TRP A 77 8.09 -9.24 15.49
C TRP A 77 6.64 -8.99 15.11
N ILE A 78 6.39 -8.37 13.94
CA ILE A 78 5.04 -8.12 13.44
C ILE A 78 4.31 -9.45 13.20
N LEU A 79 4.93 -10.41 12.54
CA LEU A 79 4.31 -11.69 12.21
C LEU A 79 4.01 -12.55 13.45
N GLU A 80 4.91 -12.58 14.43
CA GLU A 80 4.71 -13.34 15.68
C GLU A 80 3.54 -12.76 16.49
N GLU A 81 3.42 -11.44 16.55
CA GLU A 81 2.29 -10.75 17.21
C GLU A 81 0.95 -10.96 16.48
N GLN A 82 0.96 -11.01 15.14
CA GLN A 82 -0.27 -11.14 14.33
C GLN A 82 -0.72 -12.59 14.17
N MET A 83 0.21 -13.53 13.95
CA MET A 83 -0.14 -14.93 13.62
C MET A 83 -0.13 -15.85 14.83
N GLY A 84 0.49 -15.47 15.95
CA GLY A 84 0.53 -16.26 17.20
C GLY A 84 1.09 -17.69 17.05
N GLY A 85 1.79 -17.96 15.93
CA GLY A 85 2.30 -19.27 15.53
C GLY A 85 3.78 -19.22 15.16
N THR A 86 4.34 -20.36 14.73
CA THR A 86 5.75 -20.45 14.35
C THR A 86 6.02 -19.71 13.04
N VAL A 87 6.71 -18.58 13.13
CA VAL A 87 7.16 -17.81 11.96
C VAL A 87 8.44 -18.44 11.40
N ASP A 88 8.39 -18.87 10.14
CA ASP A 88 9.57 -19.37 9.42
C ASP A 88 10.25 -18.28 8.58
N ALA A 89 11.40 -18.62 7.99
CA ALA A 89 12.16 -17.70 7.15
C ALA A 89 11.41 -17.25 5.88
N SER A 90 10.48 -18.06 5.37
CA SER A 90 9.68 -17.73 4.19
C SER A 90 8.65 -16.65 4.52
N HIS A 91 8.01 -16.72 5.69
CA HIS A 91 7.11 -15.66 6.17
C HIS A 91 7.85 -14.34 6.34
N GLU A 92 9.04 -14.36 6.95
CA GLU A 92 9.88 -13.16 7.07
C GLU A 92 10.25 -12.57 5.71
N HIS A 93 10.59 -13.42 4.73
CA HIS A 93 10.93 -12.98 3.39
C HIS A 93 9.74 -12.35 2.66
N ILE A 94 8.57 -13.00 2.67
CA ILE A 94 7.34 -12.47 2.07
C ILE A 94 6.96 -11.13 2.72
N CYS A 95 7.06 -11.03 4.04
CA CYS A 95 6.80 -9.80 4.77
C CYS A 95 7.70 -8.64 4.30
N ARG A 96 9.00 -8.89 4.10
CA ARG A 96 9.93 -7.89 3.53
C ARG A 96 9.61 -7.55 2.07
N VAL A 97 9.19 -8.52 1.26
CA VAL A 97 8.76 -8.25 -0.14
C VAL A 97 7.54 -7.33 -0.17
N ILE A 98 6.56 -7.56 0.71
CA ILE A 98 5.41 -6.67 0.88
C ILE A 98 5.87 -5.28 1.36
N GLY A 99 6.80 -5.21 2.32
CA GLY A 99 7.39 -3.96 2.78
C GLY A 99 8.09 -3.17 1.68
N LEU A 100 8.86 -3.85 0.82
CA LEU A 100 9.51 -3.27 -0.35
C LEU A 100 8.49 -2.75 -1.37
N TYR A 101 7.40 -3.47 -1.61
CA TYR A 101 6.31 -3.02 -2.47
C TYR A 101 5.75 -1.68 -1.97
N PHE A 102 5.41 -1.57 -0.67
CA PHE A 102 4.90 -0.33 -0.09
C PHE A 102 5.92 0.81 -0.21
N LEU A 103 7.19 0.59 0.18
CA LEU A 103 8.25 1.60 0.04
C LEU A 103 8.45 2.09 -1.39
N THR A 104 8.45 1.16 -2.35
CA THR A 104 8.56 1.50 -3.78
C THR A 104 7.37 2.33 -4.22
N SER A 105 6.16 1.96 -3.78
CA SER A 105 4.95 2.74 -4.06
C SER A 105 5.00 4.14 -3.46
N VAL A 106 5.68 4.36 -2.32
CA VAL A 106 5.89 5.71 -1.74
C VAL A 106 6.68 6.59 -2.70
N CYS A 107 7.74 6.07 -3.32
CA CYS A 107 8.48 6.80 -4.34
C CYS A 107 7.57 7.22 -5.49
N PHE A 108 6.70 6.32 -5.97
CA PHE A 108 5.72 6.67 -7.00
C PHE A 108 4.70 7.71 -6.50
N GLY A 109 4.23 7.61 -5.26
CA GLY A 109 3.28 8.55 -4.68
C GLY A 109 3.84 9.97 -4.50
N VAL A 110 5.09 10.10 -4.05
CA VAL A 110 5.76 11.42 -3.95
C VAL A 110 5.96 12.04 -5.33
N ASN A 111 6.28 11.21 -6.34
CA ASN A 111 6.42 11.69 -7.71
C ASN A 111 5.07 12.02 -8.37
N SER A 112 4.00 11.31 -8.03
CA SER A 112 2.67 11.54 -8.61
C SER A 112 2.04 12.87 -8.21
N VAL A 113 2.50 13.49 -7.11
CA VAL A 113 2.14 14.87 -6.77
C VAL A 113 2.56 15.84 -7.88
N HIS A 114 3.64 15.53 -8.59
CA HIS A 114 4.20 16.37 -9.65
C HIS A 114 3.65 16.03 -11.05
N TRP A 115 2.79 15.01 -11.16
CA TRP A 115 2.19 14.61 -12.43
C TRP A 115 0.92 15.41 -12.72
N THR A 116 0.64 15.61 -14.01
CA THR A 116 -0.51 16.39 -14.47
C THR A 116 -1.81 15.59 -14.46
N SER A 117 -1.72 14.26 -14.37
CA SER A 117 -2.87 13.36 -14.43
C SER A 117 -3.30 12.91 -13.03
N VAL A 118 -4.57 13.14 -12.71
CA VAL A 118 -5.22 12.62 -11.50
C VAL A 118 -5.35 11.09 -11.57
N ASP A 119 -5.49 10.53 -12.78
CA ASP A 119 -5.57 9.08 -12.99
C ASP A 119 -4.28 8.36 -12.52
N ASP A 120 -3.12 9.03 -12.62
CA ASP A 120 -1.86 8.44 -12.16
C ASP A 120 -1.78 8.39 -10.63
N ARG A 121 -2.24 9.45 -9.94
CA ARG A 121 -2.35 9.47 -8.47
C ARG A 121 -3.33 8.40 -7.98
N ARG A 122 -4.46 8.28 -8.67
CA ARG A 122 -5.47 7.23 -8.43
C ARG A 122 -4.87 5.84 -8.59
N ALA A 123 -4.11 5.59 -9.65
CA ALA A 123 -3.49 4.28 -9.90
C ALA A 123 -2.53 3.86 -8.78
N VAL A 124 -1.78 4.81 -8.20
CA VAL A 124 -0.93 4.54 -7.03
C VAL A 124 -1.77 4.10 -5.83
N VAL A 125 -2.82 4.85 -5.48
CA VAL A 125 -3.71 4.50 -4.36
C VAL A 125 -4.45 3.18 -4.62
N GLU A 126 -4.90 2.95 -5.85
CA GLU A 126 -5.58 1.72 -6.26
C GLU A 126 -4.68 0.50 -6.10
N SER A 127 -3.41 0.60 -6.51
CA SER A 127 -2.45 -0.49 -6.31
C SER A 127 -2.28 -0.85 -4.83
N ARG A 128 -2.15 0.16 -3.96
CA ARG A 128 -2.02 -0.02 -2.50
C ARG A 128 -3.29 -0.61 -1.90
N ALA A 129 -4.46 -0.16 -2.33
CA ALA A 129 -5.75 -0.68 -1.89
C ALA A 129 -5.90 -2.18 -2.23
N ILE A 130 -5.48 -2.60 -3.43
CA ILE A 130 -5.48 -4.01 -3.83
C ILE A 130 -4.56 -4.84 -2.92
N ALA A 131 -3.37 -4.32 -2.59
CA ALA A 131 -2.45 -5.00 -1.68
C ALA A 131 -3.03 -5.12 -0.26
N LEU A 132 -3.67 -4.06 0.26
CA LEU A 132 -4.33 -4.06 1.58
C LEU A 132 -5.47 -5.07 1.64
N VAL A 133 -6.31 -5.12 0.60
CA VAL A 133 -7.39 -6.14 0.51
C VAL A 133 -6.82 -7.55 0.47
N GLY A 134 -5.69 -7.75 -0.23
CA GLY A 134 -4.98 -9.03 -0.24
C GLY A 134 -4.50 -9.46 1.15
N ILE A 135 -3.93 -8.52 1.92
CA ILE A 135 -3.50 -8.78 3.31
C ILE A 135 -4.72 -9.14 4.18
N MET A 136 -5.80 -8.36 4.11
CA MET A 136 -7.02 -8.64 4.87
C MET A 136 -7.65 -9.98 4.49
N LEU A 137 -7.59 -10.37 3.22
CA LEU A 137 -8.09 -11.67 2.76
C LEU A 137 -7.30 -12.83 3.35
N VAL A 138 -5.96 -12.71 3.39
CA VAL A 138 -5.08 -13.72 4.01
C VAL A 138 -5.38 -13.82 5.50
N GLU A 139 -5.57 -12.70 6.20
CA GLU A 139 -5.97 -12.68 7.61
C GLU A 139 -7.31 -13.40 7.82
N HIS A 140 -8.32 -13.10 6.98
CA HIS A 140 -9.65 -13.66 7.15
C HIS A 140 -9.77 -15.15 6.79
N LEU A 141 -8.97 -15.62 5.82
CA LEU A 141 -8.95 -17.02 5.40
C LEU A 141 -8.05 -17.91 6.26
N SER A 142 -7.21 -17.30 7.09
CA SER A 142 -6.29 -18.08 7.91
C SER A 142 -7.07 -18.86 9.00
N PRO A 143 -6.77 -20.16 9.23
CA PRO A 143 -7.59 -21.05 10.06
C PRO A 143 -7.24 -21.07 11.56
N LEU A 144 -6.32 -20.23 12.04
CA LEU A 144 -5.90 -20.24 13.46
C LEU A 144 -6.87 -19.41 14.33
N PRO A 145 -6.96 -19.66 15.64
CA PRO A 145 -7.78 -18.86 16.54
C PRO A 145 -7.10 -17.52 16.87
N PHE A 146 -7.04 -16.58 15.91
CA PHE A 146 -6.54 -15.22 16.17
C PHE A 146 -7.64 -14.37 16.81
N TRP A 147 -7.57 -14.29 18.13
CA TRP A 147 -8.37 -13.38 18.96
C TRP A 147 -7.46 -12.74 20.03
N ASN A 148 -6.25 -12.34 19.65
CA ASN A 148 -5.39 -11.54 20.51
C ASN A 148 -5.64 -10.04 20.23
N SER A 149 -5.29 -9.18 21.19
CA SER A 149 -5.47 -7.73 21.06
C SER A 149 -4.63 -7.13 19.93
N SER A 150 -3.43 -7.67 19.68
CA SER A 150 -2.50 -7.20 18.64
C SER A 150 -3.09 -7.38 17.23
N TRP A 151 -3.75 -8.50 16.97
CA TRP A 151 -4.43 -8.81 15.71
C TRP A 151 -5.64 -7.89 15.50
N GLN A 152 -6.44 -7.64 16.55
CA GLN A 152 -7.57 -6.71 16.46
C GLN A 152 -7.11 -5.29 16.11
N ILE A 153 -6.02 -4.84 16.71
CA ILE A 153 -5.44 -3.52 16.42
C ILE A 153 -4.90 -3.46 14.98
N GLY A 154 -4.20 -4.50 14.52
CA GLY A 154 -3.70 -4.60 13.14
C GLY A 154 -4.84 -4.58 12.11
N SER A 155 -5.83 -5.44 12.29
CA SER A 155 -6.98 -5.56 11.38
C SER A 155 -7.83 -4.30 11.34
N THR A 156 -8.04 -3.63 12.49
CA THR A 156 -8.75 -2.33 12.51
C THR A 156 -7.95 -1.24 11.78
N LEU A 157 -6.62 -1.20 11.94
CA LEU A 157 -5.76 -0.27 11.21
C LEU A 157 -5.86 -0.49 9.69
N PHE A 158 -5.79 -1.74 9.22
CA PHE A 158 -5.93 -2.06 7.79
C PHE A 158 -7.32 -1.75 7.26
N THR A 159 -8.36 -1.95 8.07
CA THR A 159 -9.74 -1.60 7.69
C THR A 159 -9.91 -0.09 7.53
N VAL A 160 -9.42 0.71 8.48
CA VAL A 160 -9.47 2.18 8.43
C VAL A 160 -8.66 2.69 7.23
N TRP A 161 -7.47 2.14 7.00
CA TRP A 161 -6.65 2.50 5.84
C TRP A 161 -7.35 2.18 4.53
N THR A 162 -7.89 0.97 4.37
CA THR A 162 -8.64 0.56 3.17
C THR A 162 -9.86 1.44 2.93
N ALA A 163 -10.57 1.85 3.99
CA ALA A 163 -11.69 2.77 3.90
C ALA A 163 -11.24 4.16 3.40
N MET A 164 -10.13 4.70 3.92
CA MET A 164 -9.55 5.97 3.43
C MET A 164 -9.18 5.88 1.94
N SER A 165 -8.49 4.81 1.53
CA SER A 165 -8.12 4.60 0.12
C SER A 165 -9.36 4.46 -0.77
N THR A 166 -10.39 3.78 -0.29
CA THR A 166 -11.67 3.63 -1.01
C THR A 166 -12.37 4.98 -1.18
N VAL A 167 -12.43 5.82 -0.14
CA VAL A 167 -12.99 7.17 -0.24
C VAL A 167 -12.22 8.00 -1.27
N HIS A 168 -10.89 7.92 -1.29
CA HIS A 168 -10.07 8.57 -2.33
C HIS A 168 -10.42 8.09 -3.74
N LEU A 169 -10.58 6.77 -3.94
CA LEU A 169 -10.96 6.20 -5.24
C LEU A 169 -12.37 6.60 -5.69
N LEU A 170 -13.31 6.76 -4.74
CA LEU A 170 -14.67 7.20 -5.03
C LEU A 170 -14.73 8.69 -5.41
N MET A 171 -13.84 9.52 -4.86
CA MET A 171 -13.73 10.93 -5.25
C MET A 171 -13.17 11.11 -6.67
N HIS A 172 -12.39 10.13 -7.15
CA HIS A 172 -11.78 10.14 -8.49
C HIS A 172 -12.18 8.91 -9.31
N PRO A 173 -13.43 8.85 -9.83
CA PRO A 173 -13.84 7.77 -10.72
C PRO A 173 -13.10 7.86 -12.06
N MET A 174 -12.71 6.71 -12.61
CA MET A 174 -11.91 6.62 -13.85
C MET A 174 -12.49 7.47 -14.98
N SER A 175 -11.63 8.26 -15.61
CA SER A 175 -11.95 9.06 -16.80
C SER A 175 -12.44 8.20 -17.97
N SER A 176 -11.93 6.96 -18.11
CA SER A 176 -12.37 6.00 -19.14
C SER A 176 -13.85 5.61 -19.00
N PHE A 177 -14.33 5.45 -17.77
CA PHE A 177 -15.73 5.12 -17.48
C PHE A 177 -16.67 6.28 -17.84
N ARG A 178 -16.21 7.52 -17.62
CA ARG A 178 -16.95 8.72 -18.02
C ARG A 178 -17.03 8.84 -19.54
N SER A 179 -15.93 8.56 -20.25
CA SER A 179 -15.89 8.58 -21.72
C SER A 179 -16.84 7.53 -22.34
N HIS A 180 -16.81 6.30 -21.82
CA HIS A 180 -17.68 5.23 -22.31
C HIS A 180 -19.17 5.54 -22.09
N LYS A 181 -19.53 6.03 -20.89
CA LYS A 181 -20.90 6.43 -20.58
C LYS A 181 -21.38 7.57 -21.48
N ALA A 182 -20.53 8.57 -21.72
CA ALA A 182 -20.88 9.69 -22.61
C ALA A 182 -21.10 9.23 -24.06
N ASN A 183 -20.28 8.30 -24.56
CA ASN A 183 -20.45 7.72 -25.89
C ASN A 183 -21.73 6.87 -26.00
N ASP A 184 -22.06 6.10 -24.95
CA ASP A 184 -23.30 5.30 -24.92
C ASP A 184 -24.55 6.19 -24.88
N GLU A 185 -24.51 7.30 -24.14
CA GLU A 185 -25.61 8.28 -24.10
C GLU A 185 -25.76 9.01 -25.45
N ALA A 186 -24.65 9.38 -26.09
CA ALA A 186 -24.66 9.99 -27.42
C ALA A 186 -25.25 9.05 -28.48
N SER A 187 -24.85 7.77 -28.47
CA SER A 187 -25.37 6.74 -29.37
C SER A 187 -26.88 6.54 -29.21
N LYS A 188 -27.38 6.45 -27.97
CA LYS A 188 -28.82 6.34 -27.69
C LYS A 188 -29.61 7.57 -28.15
N SER A 189 -29.07 8.77 -27.94
CA SER A 189 -29.73 10.01 -28.38
C SER A 189 -29.85 10.07 -29.90
N GLN A 190 -28.83 9.61 -30.62
CA GLN A 190 -28.83 9.55 -32.08
C GLN A 190 -29.84 8.53 -32.62
N GLU A 191 -29.99 7.39 -31.95
CA GLU A 191 -30.98 6.36 -32.30
C GLU A 191 -32.43 6.83 -32.09
N ILE A 192 -32.69 7.62 -31.03
CA ILE A 192 -34.01 8.21 -30.77
C ILE A 192 -34.39 9.21 -31.85
N HIS A 193 -33.45 10.07 -32.28
CA HIS A 193 -33.71 11.03 -33.36
C HIS A 193 -34.02 10.35 -34.70
N LEU A 194 -33.38 9.21 -35.00
CA LEU A 194 -33.64 8.43 -36.22
C LEU A 194 -34.99 7.71 -36.23
N ARG A 195 -35.57 7.40 -35.05
CA ARG A 195 -36.89 6.75 -34.94
C ARG A 195 -38.07 7.74 -34.93
N ALA A 196 -37.80 9.02 -34.74
CA ALA A 196 -38.82 10.07 -34.58
C ALA A 196 -39.09 10.89 -35.85
N GLY A 197 -38.32 10.70 -36.94
CA GLY A 197 -38.52 11.31 -38.25
C GLY A 197 -38.95 10.28 -39.29
#